data_AF-A0A1H0TR21-F1
#
_entry.id   AF-A0A1H0TR21-F1
#
_cell.length_a   1.000
_cell.length_b   1.000
_cell.length_c   1.000
_cell.angle_alpha   90.00
_cell.angle_beta   90.00
_cell.angle_gamma   90.00
#
_symmetry.space_group_name_H-M   'P 1'
#
loop_
_entity.id
_entity.type
_entity.pdbx_description
1 polymer ?
#
loop_
_entity_poly.entity_id
_entity_poly.type
_entity_poly.pdbx_seq_one_letter_code
_entity_poly.pdbx_strand_id
1 'polypeptide(L)'
;MATSAHVRTIALGLPETEERTTWNQPTFRVQGKIFCWLTEDGAAAGVKVNKAERTELIAADPEKFFHTEHDTRYNVVQIRLDRIDQDELAELVRDAWQATAPARLRSSLEQ
;
A
#
# COMPACT_ATOMS: atom_id res chain seq x y z
N MET A 1 9.73 -11.11 7.62
CA MET A 1 8.30 -11.10 7.26
C MET A 1 7.65 -9.89 7.90
N ALA A 2 6.87 -9.16 7.12
CA ALA A 2 6.12 -8.02 7.61
C ALA A 2 4.80 -8.46 8.29
N THR A 3 4.15 -7.53 8.97
CA THR A 3 2.87 -7.77 9.63
C THR A 3 1.97 -6.55 9.46
N SER A 4 0.69 -6.69 9.73
CA SER A 4 -0.27 -5.59 9.69
C SER A 4 0.11 -4.43 10.62
N ALA A 5 0.80 -4.72 11.73
CA ALA A 5 1.36 -3.70 12.62
C ALA A 5 2.44 -2.85 11.92
N HIS A 6 3.34 -3.49 11.16
CA HIS A 6 4.35 -2.75 10.38
C HIS A 6 3.70 -1.84 9.34
N VAL A 7 2.69 -2.33 8.61
CA VAL A 7 1.94 -1.52 7.63
C VAL A 7 1.37 -0.27 8.30
N ARG A 8 0.73 -0.43 9.46
CA ARG A 8 0.19 0.70 10.25
C ARG A 8 1.27 1.70 10.63
N THR A 9 2.38 1.21 11.20
CA THR A 9 3.49 2.07 11.61
C THR A 9 4.07 2.86 10.45
N ILE A 10 4.28 2.21 9.30
CA ILE A 10 4.83 2.86 8.10
C ILE A 10 3.83 3.89 7.55
N ALA A 11 2.58 3.49 7.33
CA ALA A 11 1.57 4.36 6.74
C ALA A 11 1.28 5.59 7.61
N LEU A 12 1.09 5.40 8.92
CA LEU A 12 0.84 6.50 9.86
C LEU A 12 2.07 7.38 10.11
N GLY A 13 3.27 6.92 9.75
CA GLY A 13 4.48 7.73 9.76
C GLY A 13 4.56 8.72 8.61
N LEU A 14 3.70 8.61 7.59
CA LEU A 14 3.73 9.48 6.41
C LEU A 14 2.90 10.76 6.63
N PRO A 15 3.34 11.90 6.07
CA PRO A 15 2.66 13.18 6.27
C PRO A 15 1.19 13.16 5.85
N GLU A 16 0.34 13.81 6.65
CA GLU A 16 -1.11 13.92 6.44
C GLU A 16 -1.80 12.58 6.15
N THR A 17 -1.34 11.51 6.80
CA THR A 17 -1.96 10.19 6.71
C THR A 17 -2.91 9.92 7.88
N GLU A 18 -4.09 9.40 7.55
CA GLU A 18 -5.09 8.94 8.52
C GLU A 18 -5.47 7.47 8.28
N GLU A 19 -5.63 6.70 9.37
CA GLU A 19 -6.27 5.39 9.33
C GLU A 19 -7.79 5.56 9.47
N ARG A 20 -8.55 4.98 8.55
CA ARG A 20 -10.01 4.85 8.63
C ARG A 20 -10.44 3.45 8.29
N THR A 21 -11.46 2.97 8.98
CA THR A 21 -12.12 1.72 8.62
C THR A 21 -13.09 1.96 7.46
N THR A 22 -12.89 1.26 6.34
CA THR A 22 -13.79 1.25 5.18
C THR A 22 -14.08 -0.21 4.83
N TRP A 23 -15.34 -0.57 4.56
CA TRP A 23 -15.70 -1.96 4.23
C TRP A 23 -15.23 -2.99 5.29
N ASN A 24 -15.29 -2.63 6.58
CA ASN A 24 -14.73 -3.40 7.71
C ASN A 24 -13.21 -3.67 7.65
N GLN A 25 -12.49 -2.94 6.79
CA GLN A 25 -11.05 -3.09 6.59
C GLN A 25 -10.30 -1.80 6.98
N PRO A 26 -9.10 -1.90 7.57
CA PRO A 26 -8.27 -0.73 7.84
C PRO A 26 -7.76 -0.13 6.51
N THR A 27 -8.08 1.13 6.24
CA THR A 27 -7.62 1.87 5.06
C THR A 27 -6.80 3.07 5.48
N PHE A 28 -5.71 3.32 4.78
CA PHE A 28 -4.81 4.47 5.00
C PHE A 28 -4.99 5.47 3.87
N ARG A 29 -5.16 6.73 4.27
CA ARG A 29 -5.54 7.82 3.37
C ARG A 29 -4.63 9.01 3.55
N VAL A 30 -4.21 9.61 2.44
CA VAL A 30 -3.55 10.91 2.43
C VAL A 30 -4.53 11.93 1.88
N GLN A 31 -4.84 12.98 2.64
CA GLN A 31 -5.79 14.03 2.23
C GLN A 31 -7.13 13.44 1.71
N GLY A 32 -7.65 12.43 2.40
CA GLY A 32 -8.90 11.73 2.05
C GLY A 32 -8.80 10.70 0.92
N LYS A 33 -7.64 10.52 0.27
CA LYS A 33 -7.44 9.54 -0.81
C LYS A 33 -6.76 8.27 -0.31
N ILE A 34 -7.37 7.10 -0.56
CA ILE A 34 -6.79 5.80 -0.19
C ILE A 34 -5.56 5.51 -1.05
N PHE A 35 -4.46 5.14 -0.38
CA PHE A 35 -3.24 4.66 -1.03
C PHE A 35 -2.83 3.26 -0.56
N CYS A 36 -3.23 2.86 0.64
CA CYS A 36 -2.96 1.52 1.20
C CYS A 36 -4.15 1.04 2.04
N TRP A 37 -4.33 -0.28 2.15
CA TRP A 37 -5.26 -0.90 3.11
C TRP A 37 -4.78 -2.28 3.52
N LEU A 38 -5.36 -2.80 4.60
CA LEU A 38 -5.15 -4.16 5.10
C LEU A 38 -6.36 -5.03 4.82
N THR A 39 -6.15 -6.32 4.56
CA THR A 39 -7.24 -7.30 4.59
C THR A 39 -7.79 -7.46 6.01
N GLU A 40 -9.01 -7.98 6.13
CA GLU A 40 -9.68 -8.16 7.43
C GLU A 40 -8.86 -9.04 8.39
N ASP A 41 -8.24 -10.10 7.86
CA ASP A 41 -7.34 -11.00 8.61
C ASP A 41 -5.93 -10.41 8.82
N GLY A 42 -5.59 -9.30 8.15
CA GLY A 42 -4.27 -8.68 8.24
C GLY A 42 -3.14 -9.46 7.59
N ALA A 43 -3.44 -10.55 6.86
CA ALA A 43 -2.45 -11.35 6.14
C ALA A 43 -1.88 -10.69 4.88
N ALA A 44 -2.60 -9.70 4.32
CA ALA A 44 -2.18 -9.00 3.12
C ALA A 44 -2.47 -7.50 3.20
N ALA A 45 -1.72 -6.72 2.43
CA ALA A 45 -1.94 -5.29 2.24
C ALA A 45 -2.18 -4.97 0.77
N GLY A 46 -3.17 -4.14 0.46
CA GLY A 46 -3.32 -3.54 -0.86
C GLY A 46 -2.57 -2.21 -0.92
N VAL A 47 -1.79 -1.98 -1.97
CA VAL A 47 -1.09 -0.71 -2.21
C VAL A 47 -1.34 -0.22 -3.63
N LYS A 48 -1.49 1.09 -3.77
CA LYS A 48 -1.76 1.75 -5.04
C LYS A 48 -0.49 1.78 -5.89
N VAL A 49 -0.56 1.20 -7.09
CA VAL A 49 0.55 1.08 -8.04
C VAL A 49 0.03 1.32 -9.45
N ASN A 50 0.89 1.75 -10.37
CA ASN A 50 0.47 1.89 -11.76
C ASN A 50 0.26 0.50 -12.41
N LYS A 51 -0.45 0.45 -13.55
CA LYS A 51 -0.81 -0.82 -14.20
C LYS A 51 0.40 -1.61 -14.71
N ALA A 52 1.43 -0.92 -15.20
CA ALA A 52 2.66 -1.56 -15.70
C ALA A 52 3.41 -2.20 -14.53
N GLU A 53 3.68 -1.42 -13.50
CA GLU A 53 4.37 -1.83 -12.29
C GLU A 53 3.68 -2.99 -11.58
N ARG A 54 2.35 -2.98 -11.46
CA ARG A 54 1.62 -4.14 -10.95
C ARG A 54 1.93 -5.41 -11.73
N THR A 55 1.93 -5.32 -13.05
CA THR A 55 2.16 -6.48 -13.92
C THR A 55 3.59 -6.99 -13.74
N GLU A 56 4.55 -6.07 -13.61
CA GLU A 56 5.95 -6.38 -13.35
C GLU A 56 6.16 -7.00 -11.97
N LEU A 57 5.59 -6.45 -10.90
CA LEU A 57 5.67 -6.98 -9.54
C LEU A 57 5.11 -8.41 -9.47
N ILE A 58 3.91 -8.63 -10.03
CA ILE A 58 3.29 -9.96 -10.04
C ILE A 58 4.11 -10.94 -10.89
N ALA A 59 4.67 -10.50 -12.01
CA ALA A 59 5.52 -11.35 -12.85
C ALA A 59 6.86 -11.69 -12.18
N ALA A 60 7.41 -10.75 -11.41
CA ALA A 60 8.66 -10.93 -10.68
C ALA A 60 8.49 -11.93 -9.52
N ASP A 61 7.42 -11.81 -8.74
CA ASP A 61 7.19 -12.65 -7.58
C ASP A 61 5.70 -12.88 -7.29
N PRO A 62 5.05 -13.84 -7.98
CA PRO A 62 3.60 -14.08 -7.85
C PRO A 62 3.20 -14.72 -6.51
N GLU A 63 4.16 -15.25 -5.76
CA GLU A 63 3.90 -15.72 -4.39
C GLU A 63 3.74 -14.55 -3.41
N LYS A 64 4.48 -13.46 -3.63
CA LYS A 64 4.40 -12.24 -2.83
C LYS A 64 3.31 -11.28 -3.30
N PHE A 65 3.19 -11.08 -4.61
CA PHE A 65 2.31 -10.09 -5.22
C PHE A 65 1.18 -10.74 -6.02
N PHE A 66 -0.04 -10.25 -5.84
CA PHE A 66 -1.21 -10.74 -6.57
C PHE A 66 -2.26 -9.63 -6.75
N HIS A 67 -3.27 -9.89 -7.58
CA HIS A 67 -4.45 -9.04 -7.68
C HIS A 67 -5.70 -9.93 -7.79
N THR A 68 -6.86 -9.42 -7.39
CA THR A 68 -8.14 -10.09 -7.61
C THR A 68 -8.85 -9.52 -8.84
N GLU A 69 -9.82 -10.25 -9.39
CA GLU A 69 -10.63 -9.75 -10.51
C GLU A 69 -11.33 -8.41 -10.20
N HIS A 70 -11.64 -8.15 -8.93
CA HIS A 70 -12.18 -6.88 -8.46
C HIS A 70 -11.17 -5.73 -8.57
N ASP A 71 -9.89 -6.01 -8.34
CA ASP A 71 -8.78 -5.05 -8.41
C ASP A 71 -8.35 -4.71 -9.84
N THR A 72 -8.78 -5.49 -10.85
CA THR A 72 -8.36 -5.30 -12.26
C THR A 72 -8.72 -3.92 -12.81
N ARG A 73 -9.79 -3.30 -12.28
CA ARG A 73 -10.26 -1.96 -12.66
C ARG A 73 -9.52 -0.84 -11.91
N TYR A 74 -8.81 -1.18 -10.85
CA TYR A 74 -8.10 -0.24 -9.99
C TYR A 74 -6.59 -0.34 -10.23
N ASN A 75 -5.86 0.73 -9.92
CA ASN A 75 -4.40 0.79 -10.02
C ASN A 75 -3.80 0.29 -8.69
N VAL A 76 -3.85 -1.03 -8.48
CA VAL A 76 -3.59 -1.60 -7.15
C VAL A 76 -3.10 -3.03 -7.21
N VAL A 77 -2.19 -3.38 -6.29
CA VAL A 77 -1.62 -4.71 -6.09
C VAL A 77 -1.77 -5.12 -4.63
N GLN A 78 -2.02 -6.41 -4.39
CA GLN A 78 -2.02 -7.00 -3.05
C GLN A 78 -0.69 -7.67 -2.77
N ILE A 79 -0.21 -7.49 -1.54
CA ILE A 79 1.07 -7.96 -1.04
C ILE A 79 0.80 -8.91 0.13
N ARG A 80 1.34 -10.13 0.08
CA ARG A 80 1.30 -11.06 1.22
C ARG A 80 2.34 -10.64 2.25
N LEU A 81 1.89 -10.29 3.46
CA LEU A 81 2.79 -9.78 4.51
C LEU A 81 3.76 -10.86 5.03
N ASP A 82 3.32 -12.11 5.03
CA ASP A 82 4.17 -13.26 5.38
C ASP A 82 5.27 -13.56 4.36
N ARG A 83 5.23 -12.98 3.15
CA ARG A 83 6.22 -13.24 2.10
C ARG A 83 7.13 -12.05 1.79
N ILE A 84 6.82 -10.86 2.30
CA ILE A 84 7.61 -9.64 2.10
C ILE A 84 8.38 -9.30 3.37
N ASP A 85 9.56 -8.70 3.24
CA ASP A 85 10.25 -8.10 4.37
C ASP A 85 9.72 -6.69 4.69
N GLN A 86 10.16 -6.13 5.81
CA GLN A 86 9.65 -4.86 6.29
C GLN A 86 10.15 -3.67 5.48
N ASP A 87 11.38 -3.73 4.96
CA ASP A 87 12.01 -2.63 4.23
C ASP A 87 11.37 -2.50 2.85
N GLU A 88 11.25 -3.63 2.13
CA GLU A 88 10.56 -3.68 0.83
C GLU A 88 9.09 -3.25 0.95
N LEU A 89 8.39 -3.70 2.00
CA LEU A 89 7.03 -3.22 2.29
C LEU A 89 7.00 -1.70 2.51
N ALA A 90 7.98 -1.16 3.24
CA ALA A 90 8.04 0.26 3.53
C ALA A 90 8.24 1.08 2.26
N GLU A 91 9.09 0.62 1.34
CA GLU A 91 9.27 1.26 0.04
C GLU A 91 7.98 1.26 -0.78
N LEU A 92 7.28 0.13 -0.88
CA LEU A 92 6.02 0.04 -1.63
C LEU A 92 4.91 0.92 -1.06
N VAL A 93 4.79 0.99 0.27
CA VAL A 93 3.79 1.85 0.94
C VAL A 93 4.13 3.34 0.74
N ARG A 94 5.42 3.69 0.78
CA ARG A 94 5.90 5.06 0.51
C ARG A 94 5.64 5.47 -0.94
N ASP A 95 5.95 4.60 -1.90
CA ASP A 95 5.70 4.88 -3.32
C ASP A 95 4.20 5.07 -3.58
N ALA A 96 3.36 4.19 -3.04
CA ALA A 96 1.91 4.32 -3.13
C ALA A 96 1.40 5.65 -2.53
N TRP A 97 1.96 6.08 -1.40
CA TRP A 97 1.66 7.39 -0.81
C TRP A 97 2.12 8.52 -1.73
N GLN A 98 3.34 8.49 -2.26
CA GLN A 98 3.88 9.52 -3.14
C GLN A 98 3.07 9.64 -4.44
N ALA A 99 2.63 8.52 -5.01
CA ALA A 99 1.75 8.48 -6.18
C ALA A 99 0.35 9.07 -5.90
N THR A 100 -0.11 9.03 -4.65
CA THR A 100 -1.44 9.51 -4.23
C THR A 100 -1.40 10.94 -3.69
N ALA A 101 -0.29 11.34 -3.08
CA ALA A 101 -0.13 12.59 -2.38
C ALA A 101 -0.09 13.80 -3.34
N PRO A 102 -0.73 14.92 -2.98
CA PRO A 102 -0.60 16.17 -3.72
C PRO A 102 0.86 16.63 -3.76
N ALA A 103 1.24 17.34 -4.82
CA ALA A 103 2.62 17.79 -5.04
C ALA A 103 3.24 18.55 -3.85
N ARG A 104 2.42 19.29 -3.09
CA ARG A 104 2.86 20.02 -1.89
C ARG A 104 3.40 19.11 -0.78
N LEU A 105 2.84 17.91 -0.63
CA LEU A 105 3.27 16.97 0.40
C LEU A 105 4.51 16.16 -0.02
N ARG A 106 4.65 15.89 -1.32
CA ARG A 106 5.84 15.19 -1.84
C ARG A 106 7.12 15.93 -1.47
N SER A 107 7.13 17.25 -1.63
CA SER A 107 8.27 18.10 -1.25
C SER A 107 8.58 18.13 0.25
N SER A 108 7.64 17.73 1.12
CA SER A 108 7.87 17.67 2.58
C SER A 108 8.51 16.37 3.03
N LEU A 109 8.49 15.32 2.20
CA LEU A 109 9.14 14.03 2.49
C LEU A 109 10.62 14.05 2.07
N GLU A 110 11.00 14.96 1.17
CA GLU A 110 12.35 15.12 0.61
C GLU A 110 13.26 16.07 1.42
N GLN A 111 12.81 16.56 2.59
CA GLN A 111 13.56 17.50 3.43
C GLN A 111 13.90 16.97 4.82
#